data_AF-A0A519VN70-F1
#
_entry.id   AF-A0A519VN70-F1
#
_cell.length_a   1.000
_cell.length_b   1.000
_cell.length_c   1.000
_cell.angle_alpha   90.00
_cell.angle_beta   90.00
_cell.angle_gamma   90.00
#
_symmetry.space_group_name_H-M   'P 1'
#
loop_
_entity.id
_entity.type
_entity.pdbx_description
1 polymer ?
#
loop_
_entity_poly.entity_id
_entity_poly.type
_entity_poly.pdbx_seq_one_letter_code
_entity_poly.pdbx_strand_id
1 'polypeptide(L)'
;GAVNSTVSATRESIFELQFSAINQNATRIQMAHSTNGGQYRYAPNDRFVQLLNNPAIGGGRSALIGSVTQSGIVNWYGNLYYRKDASDPAYIFRIAEMYLIRAEARAEQDNLSETTGALYDLDQVRDRAGLAPSTAIGKTNVLLAIEEERRYEFAFEAHRWFDLARTGRAKAVLEALDPNTKVADHELVFPIPVTQLQLDKNLDPNPFY
;
A
#
# COMPACT_ATOMS: atom_id res chain seq x y z
N GLY A 1 20.44 -24.96 -23.66
CA GLY A 1 20.33 -24.72 -22.21
C GLY A 1 18.91 -24.36 -21.91
N ALA A 2 18.23 -25.11 -21.06
CA ALA A 2 16.85 -24.84 -20.69
C ALA A 2 16.77 -23.49 -19.96
N VAL A 3 16.10 -22.51 -20.57
CA VAL A 3 15.72 -21.29 -19.88
C VAL A 3 14.69 -21.72 -18.84
N ASN A 4 15.08 -21.67 -17.57
CA ASN A 4 14.18 -21.91 -16.44
C ASN A 4 13.23 -20.71 -16.37
N SER A 5 12.19 -20.70 -17.20
CA SER A 5 11.26 -19.58 -17.38
C SER A 5 10.18 -19.58 -16.30
N THR A 6 10.56 -19.63 -15.02
CA THR A 6 9.64 -19.39 -13.90
C THR A 6 9.30 -17.91 -13.72
N VAL A 7 9.86 -17.03 -14.56
CA VAL A 7 9.53 -15.61 -14.58
C VAL A 7 8.14 -15.43 -15.19
N SER A 8 7.11 -15.45 -14.35
CA SER A 8 5.88 -14.74 -14.66
C SER A 8 6.15 -13.25 -14.43
N ALA A 9 6.93 -12.63 -15.32
CA ALA A 9 7.11 -11.18 -15.29
C ALA A 9 5.73 -10.58 -15.58
N THR A 10 5.04 -10.16 -14.52
CA THR A 10 3.90 -9.28 -14.70
C THR A 10 4.43 -8.03 -15.39
N ARG A 11 3.65 -7.46 -16.32
CA ARG A 11 4.06 -6.27 -17.06
C ARG A 11 4.34 -5.06 -16.16
N GLU A 12 4.00 -5.16 -14.87
CA GLU A 12 4.16 -4.14 -13.84
C GLU A 12 5.47 -4.26 -13.06
N SER A 13 6.08 -5.44 -12.98
CA SER A 13 7.23 -5.67 -12.11
C SER A 13 8.51 -5.05 -12.67
N ILE A 14 9.21 -4.27 -11.84
CA ILE A 14 10.59 -3.82 -12.10
C ILE A 14 11.55 -4.67 -11.26
N PHE A 15 11.22 -4.89 -9.99
CA PHE A 15 11.97 -5.77 -9.09
C PHE A 15 11.02 -6.45 -8.10
N GLU A 16 11.17 -7.77 -7.93
CA GLU A 16 10.32 -8.57 -7.05
C GLU A 16 11.10 -9.71 -6.38
N LEU A 17 10.62 -10.11 -5.21
CA LEU A 17 11.06 -11.32 -4.52
C LEU A 17 10.23 -12.52 -4.98
N GLN A 18 10.91 -13.58 -5.39
CA GLN A 18 10.28 -14.82 -5.85
C GLN A 18 9.98 -15.75 -4.68
N PHE A 19 8.80 -16.37 -4.75
CA PHE A 19 8.36 -17.41 -3.82
C PHE A 19 7.95 -18.67 -4.58
N SER A 20 7.88 -19.79 -3.88
CA SER A 20 7.46 -21.08 -4.41
C SER A 20 6.69 -21.86 -3.34
N ALA A 21 6.10 -22.99 -3.73
CA ALA A 21 5.42 -23.87 -2.78
C ALA A 21 6.33 -24.36 -1.62
N ILE A 22 7.66 -24.34 -1.81
CA ILE A 22 8.67 -24.75 -0.81
C ILE A 22 9.23 -23.54 -0.05
N ASN A 23 9.43 -22.40 -0.74
CA ASN A 23 9.83 -21.13 -0.13
C ASN A 23 8.67 -20.15 -0.20
N GLN A 24 7.76 -20.25 0.77
CA GLN A 24 6.45 -19.61 0.73
C GLN A 24 6.49 -18.13 1.12
N ASN A 25 5.62 -17.33 0.49
CA ASN A 25 5.37 -15.95 0.89
C ASN A 25 4.64 -15.93 2.24
N ALA A 26 5.37 -15.58 3.31
CA ALA A 26 4.82 -15.54 4.67
C ALA A 26 3.69 -14.50 4.82
N THR A 27 3.70 -13.42 4.05
CA THR A 27 2.68 -12.37 4.11
C THR A 27 1.31 -12.92 3.68
N ARG A 28 1.29 -13.77 2.64
CA ARG A 28 0.07 -14.49 2.24
C ARG A 28 -0.51 -15.29 3.40
N ILE A 29 0.35 -16.05 4.10
CA ILE A 29 -0.06 -16.91 5.22
C ILE A 29 -0.66 -16.07 6.34
N GLN A 30 -0.08 -14.91 6.64
CA GLN A 30 -0.59 -14.05 7.71
C GLN A 30 -1.91 -13.35 7.34
N MET A 31 -2.13 -12.99 6.07
CA MET A 31 -3.31 -12.24 5.61
C MET A 31 -4.52 -13.10 5.28
N ALA A 32 -4.31 -14.22 4.59
CA ALA A 32 -5.41 -15.01 4.06
C ALA A 32 -6.32 -15.51 5.20
N HIS A 33 -7.62 -15.62 4.91
CA HIS A 33 -8.57 -16.20 5.86
C HIS A 33 -8.24 -17.68 6.14
N SER A 34 -8.58 -18.18 7.33
CA SER A 34 -8.28 -19.56 7.77
C SER A 34 -8.89 -20.64 6.88
N THR A 35 -10.10 -20.42 6.37
CA THR A 35 -10.75 -21.30 5.36
C THR A 35 -10.01 -21.33 4.02
N ASN A 36 -9.14 -20.35 3.77
CA ASN A 36 -8.24 -20.32 2.61
C ASN A 36 -6.79 -20.66 3.01
N GLY A 37 -6.57 -21.32 4.16
CA GLY A 37 -5.25 -21.77 4.60
C GLY A 37 -4.31 -20.65 5.09
N GLY A 38 -4.86 -19.49 5.49
CA GLY A 38 -4.08 -18.47 6.18
C GLY A 38 -4.32 -18.43 7.69
N GLN A 39 -3.76 -17.44 8.36
CA GLN A 39 -3.84 -17.23 9.80
C GLN A 39 -4.74 -16.05 10.18
N TYR A 40 -5.18 -15.25 9.20
CA TYR A 40 -6.07 -14.11 9.40
C TYR A 40 -5.59 -13.15 10.52
N ARG A 41 -4.28 -12.88 10.59
CA ARG A 41 -3.66 -12.06 11.65
C ARG A 41 -4.01 -10.58 11.53
N TYR A 42 -4.22 -10.11 10.30
CA TYR A 42 -4.60 -8.75 10.02
C TYR A 42 -5.55 -8.71 8.82
N ALA A 43 -6.52 -7.80 8.90
CA ALA A 43 -7.58 -7.62 7.93
C ALA A 43 -7.77 -6.13 7.64
N PRO A 44 -8.21 -5.76 6.43
CA PRO A 44 -8.61 -4.38 6.15
C PRO A 44 -9.84 -4.01 7.01
N ASN A 45 -9.91 -2.76 7.45
CA ASN A 45 -11.11 -2.24 8.10
C ASN A 45 -12.25 -1.99 7.09
N ASP A 46 -13.48 -1.89 7.58
CA ASP A 46 -14.68 -1.73 6.75
C ASP A 46 -14.62 -0.47 5.87
N ARG A 47 -14.08 0.63 6.39
CA ARG A 47 -13.92 1.88 5.63
C ARG A 47 -13.04 1.68 4.41
N PHE A 48 -11.94 0.94 4.53
CA PHE A 48 -11.04 0.66 3.42
C PHE A 48 -11.64 -0.34 2.44
N VAL A 49 -12.34 -1.35 2.94
CA VAL A 49 -13.11 -2.30 2.11
C VAL A 49 -14.13 -1.56 1.24
N GLN A 50 -14.87 -0.60 1.82
CA GLN A 50 -15.84 0.21 1.08
C GLN A 50 -15.17 1.05 -0.02
N LEU A 51 -13.99 1.61 0.24
CA LEU A 51 -13.24 2.37 -0.76
C LEU A 51 -12.81 1.48 -1.94
N LEU A 52 -12.23 0.29 -1.66
CA LEU A 52 -11.81 -0.62 -2.73
C LEU A 52 -12.98 -1.22 -3.52
N ASN A 53 -14.13 -1.46 -2.87
CA ASN A 53 -15.32 -1.97 -3.55
C ASN A 53 -16.11 -0.88 -4.30
N ASN A 54 -15.82 0.41 -4.08
CA ASN A 54 -16.44 1.48 -4.84
C ASN A 54 -15.81 1.55 -6.25
N PRO A 55 -16.56 1.32 -7.34
CA PRO A 55 -16.00 1.28 -8.69
C PRO A 55 -15.41 2.62 -9.15
N ALA A 56 -15.83 3.75 -8.56
CA ALA A 56 -15.28 5.07 -8.85
C ALA A 56 -13.97 5.38 -8.10
N ILE A 57 -13.60 4.54 -7.12
CA ILE A 57 -12.40 4.73 -6.27
C ILE A 57 -11.43 3.57 -6.43
N GLY A 58 -11.86 2.34 -6.14
CA GLY A 58 -11.04 1.14 -6.23
C GLY A 58 -10.93 0.58 -7.65
N GLY A 59 -11.98 0.71 -8.45
CA GLY A 59 -12.04 0.14 -9.79
C GLY A 59 -11.74 -1.36 -9.77
N GLY A 60 -10.81 -1.81 -10.62
CA GLY A 60 -10.35 -3.21 -10.66
C GLY A 60 -9.63 -3.69 -9.39
N ARG A 61 -9.21 -2.78 -8.49
CA ARG A 61 -8.48 -3.13 -7.25
C ARG A 61 -9.36 -3.67 -6.13
N SER A 62 -10.68 -3.77 -6.34
CA SER A 62 -11.54 -4.62 -5.52
C SER A 62 -11.03 -6.07 -5.44
N ALA A 63 -10.29 -6.53 -6.43
CA ALA A 63 -9.61 -7.84 -6.42
C ALA A 63 -8.53 -8.00 -5.33
N LEU A 64 -8.01 -6.89 -4.78
CA LEU A 64 -7.02 -6.90 -3.70
C LEU A 64 -7.60 -7.32 -2.35
N ILE A 65 -8.92 -7.48 -2.26
CA ILE A 65 -9.60 -7.99 -1.08
C ILE A 65 -10.46 -9.21 -1.44
N GLY A 66 -10.64 -10.10 -0.47
CA GLY A 66 -11.54 -11.23 -0.55
C GLY A 66 -12.41 -11.29 0.69
N SER A 67 -13.47 -12.09 0.64
CA SER A 67 -14.39 -12.26 1.76
C SER A 67 -14.79 -13.71 1.98
N VAL A 68 -15.01 -14.10 3.24
CA VAL A 68 -15.66 -15.36 3.61
C VAL A 68 -16.82 -15.06 4.55
N THR A 69 -18.00 -15.60 4.25
CA THR A 69 -19.15 -15.53 5.15
C THR A 69 -19.14 -16.74 6.09
N GLN A 70 -19.07 -16.48 7.40
CA GLN A 70 -19.18 -17.51 8.45
C GLN A 70 -20.25 -17.09 9.45
N SER A 71 -21.21 -17.98 9.70
CA SER A 71 -22.30 -17.72 10.65
C SER A 71 -23.03 -16.39 10.40
N GLY A 72 -23.20 -16.02 9.12
CA GLY A 72 -23.86 -14.77 8.72
C GLY A 72 -22.98 -13.51 8.76
N ILE A 73 -21.71 -13.62 9.20
CA ILE A 73 -20.76 -12.50 9.29
C ILE A 73 -19.81 -12.57 8.09
N VAL A 74 -19.66 -11.44 7.38
CA VAL A 74 -18.71 -11.29 6.28
C VAL A 74 -17.35 -10.90 6.84
N ASN A 75 -16.36 -11.76 6.66
CA ASN A 75 -14.97 -11.52 7.08
C ASN A 75 -14.13 -11.15 5.87
N TRP A 76 -13.65 -9.92 5.82
CA TRP A 76 -12.77 -9.43 4.75
C TRP A 76 -11.31 -9.74 5.04
N TYR A 77 -10.55 -10.12 4.03
CA TYR A 77 -9.09 -10.33 4.09
C TYR A 77 -8.41 -9.69 2.88
N GLY A 78 -7.13 -9.37 3.00
CA GLY A 78 -6.34 -8.95 1.84
C GLY A 78 -6.00 -10.14 0.94
N ASN A 79 -6.15 -9.95 -0.36
CA ASN A 79 -6.06 -10.95 -1.42
C ASN A 79 -5.03 -10.58 -2.50
N LEU A 80 -4.11 -9.66 -2.19
CA LEU A 80 -2.96 -9.36 -3.06
C LEU A 80 -2.17 -10.63 -3.40
N TYR A 81 -1.92 -11.48 -2.39
CA TYR A 81 -1.30 -12.79 -2.54
C TYR A 81 -2.38 -13.88 -2.43
N TYR A 82 -2.93 -14.31 -3.57
CA TYR A 82 -4.12 -15.15 -3.62
C TYR A 82 -3.82 -16.64 -3.85
N ARG A 83 -2.62 -17.02 -4.29
CA ARG A 83 -2.26 -18.41 -4.59
C ARG A 83 -2.24 -19.24 -3.30
N LYS A 84 -2.83 -20.43 -3.35
CA LYS A 84 -2.97 -21.31 -2.18
C LYS A 84 -1.63 -21.86 -1.68
N ASP A 85 -0.69 -22.08 -2.57
CA ASP A 85 0.67 -22.53 -2.27
C ASP A 85 1.60 -21.40 -1.83
N ALA A 86 1.08 -20.17 -1.66
CA ALA A 86 1.82 -18.98 -1.26
C ALA A 86 3.02 -18.65 -2.18
N SER A 87 2.90 -18.97 -3.47
CA SER A 87 3.95 -18.72 -4.47
C SER A 87 3.86 -17.35 -5.15
N ASP A 88 2.97 -16.45 -4.70
CA ASP A 88 2.89 -15.10 -5.26
C ASP A 88 4.17 -14.31 -4.97
N PRO A 89 4.76 -13.66 -5.99
CA PRO A 89 5.91 -12.79 -5.78
C PRO A 89 5.50 -11.55 -4.97
N ALA A 90 6.46 -11.00 -4.22
CA ALA A 90 6.28 -9.70 -3.57
C ALA A 90 7.03 -8.62 -4.35
N TYR A 91 6.32 -7.59 -4.79
CA TYR A 91 6.93 -6.46 -5.46
C TYR A 91 7.81 -5.66 -4.49
N ILE A 92 8.99 -5.29 -4.97
CA ILE A 92 9.86 -4.31 -4.33
C ILE A 92 9.79 -2.99 -5.09
N PHE A 93 9.79 -3.03 -6.42
CA PHE A 93 9.54 -1.88 -7.29
C PHE A 93 8.65 -2.28 -8.44
N ARG A 94 7.70 -1.40 -8.79
CA ARG A 94 6.79 -1.62 -9.93
C ARG A 94 6.47 -0.33 -10.67
N ILE A 95 6.04 -0.44 -11.92
CA ILE A 95 5.85 0.68 -12.85
C ILE A 95 4.91 1.75 -12.29
N ALA A 96 3.80 1.36 -11.63
CA ALA A 96 2.89 2.31 -10.98
C ALA A 96 3.60 3.25 -9.99
N GLU A 97 4.62 2.75 -9.28
CA GLU A 97 5.39 3.54 -8.33
C GLU A 97 6.21 4.62 -9.03
N MET A 98 6.79 4.31 -10.18
CA MET A 98 7.54 5.29 -10.97
C MET A 98 6.63 6.41 -11.47
N TYR A 99 5.41 6.08 -11.89
CA TYR A 99 4.41 7.09 -12.23
C TYR A 99 4.04 7.95 -11.02
N LEU A 100 3.72 7.34 -9.87
CA LEU A 100 3.25 8.10 -8.71
C LEU A 100 4.37 8.91 -8.03
N ILE A 101 5.62 8.45 -8.03
CA ILE A 101 6.79 9.24 -7.61
C ILE A 101 6.95 10.46 -8.53
N ARG A 102 6.90 10.25 -9.85
CA ARG A 102 7.04 11.34 -10.82
C ARG A 102 5.85 12.32 -10.76
N ALA A 103 4.63 11.82 -10.54
CA ALA A 103 3.44 12.62 -10.34
C ALA A 103 3.58 13.54 -9.15
N GLU A 104 4.01 13.00 -7.99
CA GLU A 104 4.21 13.76 -6.77
C GLU A 104 5.30 14.82 -6.94
N ALA A 105 6.45 14.44 -7.51
CA ALA A 105 7.54 15.38 -7.77
C ALA A 105 7.13 16.53 -8.71
N ARG A 106 6.33 16.23 -9.75
CA ARG A 106 5.79 17.25 -10.67
C ARG A 106 4.78 18.15 -9.97
N ALA A 107 3.92 17.60 -9.10
CA ALA A 107 2.98 18.39 -8.32
C ALA A 107 3.71 19.33 -7.35
N GLU A 108 4.80 18.88 -6.74
CA GLU A 108 5.65 19.74 -5.89
C GLU A 108 6.30 20.90 -6.65
N GLN A 109 6.56 20.73 -7.94
CA GLN A 109 7.08 21.77 -8.84
C GLN A 109 5.97 22.64 -9.48
N ASP A 110 4.73 22.53 -9.02
CA ASP A 110 3.54 23.19 -9.59
C ASP A 110 3.28 22.83 -11.08
N ASN A 111 3.85 21.72 -11.57
CA ASN A 111 3.59 21.18 -12.89
C ASN A 111 2.37 20.23 -12.85
N LEU A 112 1.18 20.81 -12.89
CA LEU A 112 -0.09 20.10 -12.74
C LEU A 112 -0.75 19.69 -14.08
N SER A 113 -0.04 19.77 -15.20
CA SER A 113 -0.60 19.48 -16.54
C SER A 113 -1.22 18.08 -16.66
N GLU A 114 -2.40 18.02 -17.28
CA GLU A 114 -3.12 16.76 -17.62
C GLU A 114 -2.47 15.98 -18.77
N THR A 115 -1.60 16.62 -19.56
CA THR A 115 -0.99 15.99 -20.74
C THR A 115 0.48 15.63 -20.54
N THR A 116 1.16 16.29 -19.60
CA THR A 116 2.62 16.16 -19.41
C THR A 116 3.08 16.30 -17.95
N GLY A 117 2.16 16.61 -17.03
CA GLY A 117 2.45 16.96 -15.64
C GLY A 117 2.04 15.88 -14.65
N ALA A 118 1.74 16.31 -13.43
CA ALA A 118 1.35 15.44 -12.32
C ALA A 118 0.06 14.66 -12.61
N LEU A 119 -0.96 15.34 -13.17
CA LEU A 119 -2.25 14.73 -13.49
C LEU A 119 -2.09 13.66 -14.57
N TYR A 120 -1.26 13.92 -15.60
CA TYR A 120 -0.96 12.89 -16.62
C TYR A 120 -0.42 11.60 -16.02
N ASP A 121 0.56 11.69 -15.12
CA ASP A 121 1.18 10.53 -14.48
C ASP A 121 0.23 9.81 -13.52
N LEU A 122 -0.55 10.57 -12.73
CA LEU A 122 -1.60 10.04 -11.88
C LEU A 122 -2.62 9.25 -12.71
N ASP A 123 -3.04 9.81 -13.84
CA ASP A 123 -4.07 9.22 -14.68
C ASP A 123 -3.61 7.96 -15.42
N GLN A 124 -2.30 7.75 -15.63
CA GLN A 124 -1.78 6.47 -16.13
C GLN A 124 -2.09 5.31 -15.17
N VAL A 125 -2.02 5.56 -13.87
CA VAL A 125 -2.33 4.54 -12.85
C VAL A 125 -3.84 4.35 -12.74
N ARG A 126 -4.61 5.44 -12.79
CA ARG A 126 -6.07 5.43 -12.72
C ARG A 126 -6.70 4.70 -13.91
N ASP A 127 -6.23 4.97 -15.13
CA ASP A 127 -6.71 4.33 -16.35
C ASP A 127 -6.53 2.80 -16.29
N ARG A 128 -5.34 2.34 -15.86
CA ARG A 128 -5.08 0.90 -15.67
C ARG A 128 -6.00 0.28 -14.62
N ALA A 129 -6.38 1.03 -13.58
CA ALA A 129 -7.35 0.59 -12.59
C ALA A 129 -8.81 0.65 -13.08
N GLY A 130 -9.07 1.15 -14.30
CA GLY A 130 -10.40 1.32 -14.88
C GLY A 130 -11.15 2.53 -14.33
N LEU A 131 -10.43 3.56 -13.89
CA LEU A 131 -10.98 4.76 -13.28
C LEU A 131 -10.97 5.94 -14.25
N ALA A 132 -11.92 6.86 -14.08
CA ALA A 132 -11.91 8.12 -14.80
C ALA A 132 -10.69 8.99 -14.39
N PRO A 133 -10.22 9.89 -15.28
CA PRO A 133 -9.19 10.87 -14.95
C PRO A 133 -9.51 11.66 -13.67
N SER A 134 -8.47 12.06 -12.96
CA SER A 134 -8.59 12.88 -11.75
C SER A 134 -9.14 14.27 -12.08
N THR A 135 -10.06 14.75 -11.25
CA THR A 135 -10.62 16.11 -11.34
C THR A 135 -10.02 17.07 -10.32
N ALA A 136 -8.90 16.68 -9.69
CA ALA A 136 -8.25 17.47 -8.65
C ALA A 136 -7.64 18.76 -9.25
N ILE A 137 -7.94 19.90 -8.61
CA ILE A 137 -7.47 21.22 -9.07
C ILE A 137 -6.61 21.86 -7.98
N GLY A 138 -5.45 22.37 -8.39
CA GLY A 138 -4.49 23.04 -7.51
C GLY A 138 -3.57 22.07 -6.77
N LYS A 139 -2.35 22.53 -6.48
CA LYS A 139 -1.24 21.70 -5.96
C LYS A 139 -1.65 20.83 -4.77
N THR A 140 -2.28 21.42 -3.75
CA THR A 140 -2.70 20.69 -2.54
C THR A 140 -3.66 19.55 -2.84
N ASN A 141 -4.68 19.78 -3.68
CA ASN A 141 -5.66 18.74 -3.99
C ASN A 141 -5.07 17.66 -4.88
N VAL A 142 -4.16 18.01 -5.80
CA VAL A 142 -3.44 17.05 -6.64
C VAL A 142 -2.53 16.16 -5.77
N LEU A 143 -1.79 16.73 -4.81
CA LEU A 143 -0.98 15.95 -3.87
C LEU A 143 -1.82 14.99 -3.03
N LEU A 144 -2.99 15.44 -2.55
CA LEU A 144 -3.92 14.56 -1.83
C LEU A 144 -4.51 13.46 -2.73
N ALA A 145 -4.83 13.76 -3.98
CA ALA A 145 -5.28 12.76 -4.94
C ALA A 145 -4.20 11.71 -5.20
N ILE A 146 -2.93 12.12 -5.30
CA ILE A 146 -1.78 11.21 -5.42
C ILE A 146 -1.60 10.37 -4.14
N GLU A 147 -1.72 10.98 -2.95
CA GLU A 147 -1.63 10.26 -1.67
C GLU A 147 -2.69 9.15 -1.56
N GLU A 148 -3.94 9.44 -1.95
CA GLU A 148 -5.03 8.45 -1.96
C GLU A 148 -4.83 7.42 -3.07
N GLU A 149 -4.37 7.80 -4.27
CA GLU A 149 -4.07 6.83 -5.32
C GLU A 149 -2.99 5.84 -4.88
N ARG A 150 -1.91 6.33 -4.25
CA ARG A 150 -0.86 5.47 -3.66
C ARG A 150 -1.43 4.51 -2.62
N ARG A 151 -2.37 4.95 -1.80
CA ARG A 151 -3.02 4.10 -0.78
C ARG A 151 -3.78 2.92 -1.40
N TYR A 152 -4.54 3.15 -2.48
CA TYR A 152 -5.30 2.11 -3.14
C TYR A 152 -4.41 1.22 -3.99
N GLU A 153 -3.46 1.85 -4.68
CA GLU A 153 -2.56 1.18 -5.59
C GLU A 153 -1.66 0.20 -4.85
N PHE A 154 -1.00 0.64 -3.78
CA PHE A 154 -0.05 -0.15 -2.99
C PHE A 154 -0.69 -0.80 -1.76
N ALA A 155 -1.99 -1.08 -1.83
CA ALA A 155 -2.70 -1.74 -0.74
C ALA A 155 -2.01 -3.07 -0.42
N PHE A 156 -1.65 -3.26 0.85
CA PHE A 156 -0.96 -4.46 1.36
C PHE A 156 0.51 -4.63 0.93
N GLU A 157 1.14 -3.59 0.35
CA GLU A 157 2.56 -3.59 -0.07
C GLU A 157 3.46 -2.76 0.88
N ALA A 158 3.07 -2.55 2.14
CA ALA A 158 3.86 -1.82 3.16
C ALA A 158 4.23 -0.35 2.86
N HIS A 159 3.54 0.31 1.92
CA HIS A 159 3.82 1.71 1.56
C HIS A 159 3.19 2.74 2.51
N ARG A 160 1.97 2.47 3.00
CA ARG A 160 1.09 3.49 3.60
C ARG A 160 1.71 4.21 4.79
N TRP A 161 2.42 3.50 5.68
CA TRP A 161 3.08 4.14 6.83
C TRP A 161 4.14 5.14 6.38
N PHE A 162 5.04 4.73 5.49
CA PHE A 162 6.14 5.58 5.00
C PHE A 162 5.61 6.78 4.22
N ASP A 163 4.57 6.61 3.41
CA ASP A 163 3.91 7.70 2.71
C ASP A 163 3.32 8.74 3.66
N LEU A 164 2.65 8.29 4.72
CA LEU A 164 2.07 9.19 5.71
C LEU A 164 3.13 9.87 6.59
N ALA A 165 4.20 9.16 6.94
CA ALA A 165 5.28 9.69 7.76
C ALA A 165 6.05 10.79 7.01
N ARG A 166 6.49 10.51 5.77
CA ARG A 166 7.29 11.47 4.97
C ARG A 166 6.53 12.73 4.56
N THR A 167 5.20 12.65 4.47
CA THR A 167 4.33 13.79 4.13
C THR A 167 3.79 14.53 5.36
N GLY A 168 4.11 14.07 6.58
CA GLY A 168 3.55 14.64 7.82
C GLY A 168 2.03 14.41 7.98
N ARG A 169 1.47 13.48 7.21
CA ARG A 169 0.02 13.20 7.15
C ARG A 169 -0.43 12.15 8.17
N ALA A 170 0.49 11.39 8.75
CA ALA A 170 0.19 10.28 9.65
C ALA A 170 -0.79 10.63 10.77
N LYS A 171 -0.51 11.68 11.57
CA LYS A 171 -1.40 12.12 12.65
C LYS A 171 -2.80 12.44 12.15
N ALA A 172 -2.90 13.31 11.14
CA ALA A 172 -4.18 13.74 10.58
C ALA A 172 -5.01 12.58 10.01
N VAL A 173 -4.36 11.61 9.37
CA VAL A 173 -5.03 10.46 8.75
C VAL A 173 -5.44 9.42 9.79
N LEU A 174 -4.56 9.09 10.74
CA LEU A 174 -4.81 8.04 11.73
C LEU A 174 -5.86 8.46 12.76
N GLU A 175 -5.80 9.71 13.26
CA GLU A 175 -6.83 10.23 14.16
C GLU A 175 -8.21 10.38 13.48
N ALA A 176 -8.24 10.48 12.14
CA ALA A 176 -9.49 10.51 11.38
C ALA A 176 -10.11 9.11 11.15
N LEU A 177 -9.42 8.02 11.52
CA LEU A 177 -9.96 6.66 11.43
C LEU A 177 -10.87 6.31 12.62
N ASP A 178 -10.52 6.78 13.80
CA ASP A 178 -11.26 6.57 15.05
C ASP A 178 -11.15 7.83 15.92
N PRO A 179 -12.27 8.47 16.32
CA PRO A 179 -12.27 9.63 17.21
C PRO A 179 -11.48 9.45 18.51
N ASN A 180 -11.36 8.22 18.99
CA ASN A 180 -10.64 7.86 20.22
C ASN A 180 -9.13 7.68 20.01
N THR A 181 -8.67 7.60 18.75
CA THR A 181 -7.25 7.58 18.45
C THR A 181 -6.66 8.98 18.65
N LYS A 182 -5.52 9.03 19.35
CA LYS A 182 -4.68 10.22 19.52
C LYS A 182 -3.26 9.80 19.25
N VAL A 183 -2.62 10.45 18.27
CA VAL A 183 -1.26 10.12 17.87
C VAL A 183 -0.31 11.11 18.53
N ALA A 184 0.53 10.60 19.43
CA ALA A 184 1.59 11.35 20.06
C ALA A 184 2.77 11.54 19.08
N ASP A 185 3.55 12.61 19.27
CA ASP A 185 4.61 12.96 18.33
C ASP A 185 5.72 11.89 18.26
N HIS A 186 5.98 11.17 19.35
CA HIS A 186 6.93 10.04 19.35
C HIS A 186 6.46 8.87 18.49
N GLU A 187 5.16 8.63 18.37
CA GLU A 187 4.59 7.51 17.60
C GLU A 187 4.76 7.67 16.09
N LEU A 188 5.25 8.84 15.64
CA LEU A 188 5.54 9.12 14.23
C LEU A 188 6.91 8.60 13.77
N VAL A 189 7.76 8.12 14.68
CA VAL A 189 9.10 7.59 14.40
C VAL A 189 9.29 6.28 15.15
N PHE A 190 9.92 5.28 14.53
CA PHE A 190 10.22 4.03 15.25
C PHE A 190 11.26 4.26 16.35
N PRO A 191 11.11 3.63 17.53
CA PRO A 191 12.11 3.73 18.58
C PRO A 191 13.39 3.00 18.18
N ILE A 192 14.53 3.54 18.62
CA ILE A 192 15.78 2.78 18.60
C ILE A 192 15.65 1.65 19.63
N PRO A 193 15.96 0.38 19.28
CA PRO A 193 15.82 -0.72 20.24
C PRO A 193 16.64 -0.46 21.52
N VAL A 194 16.01 -0.64 22.69
CA VAL A 194 16.64 -0.39 24.00
C VAL A 194 17.96 -1.15 24.16
N THR A 195 18.07 -2.35 23.60
CA THR A 195 19.32 -3.13 23.63
C THR A 195 20.46 -2.41 22.91
N GLN A 196 20.19 -1.66 21.84
CA GLN A 196 21.20 -0.87 21.14
C GLN A 196 21.64 0.35 21.97
N LEU A 197 20.68 1.07 22.58
CA LEU A 197 20.96 2.20 23.49
C LEU A 197 21.76 1.76 24.72
N GLN A 198 21.53 0.54 25.20
CA GLN A 198 22.28 0.00 26.33
C GLN A 198 23.72 -0.36 25.95
N LEU A 199 23.94 -0.86 24.73
CA LEU A 199 25.25 -1.28 24.22
C LEU A 199 26.13 -0.11 23.82
N ASP A 200 25.59 0.88 23.12
CA ASP A 200 26.32 2.07 22.67
C ASP A 200 25.83 3.31 23.42
N LYS A 201 26.68 3.80 24.34
CA LYS A 201 26.37 4.98 25.15
C LYS A 201 26.44 6.30 24.36
N ASN A 202 26.87 6.27 23.10
CA ASN A 202 26.86 7.42 22.21
C ASN A 202 25.60 7.48 21.34
N LEU A 203 24.70 6.49 21.43
CA LEU A 203 23.41 6.54 20.76
C LEU A 203 22.40 7.30 21.63
N ASP A 204 21.99 8.45 21.13
CA ASP A 204 20.85 9.16 21.68
C ASP A 204 19.54 8.55 21.14
N PRO A 205 18.49 8.42 21.97
CA PRO A 205 17.18 8.01 21.49
C PRO A 205 16.61 9.04 20.50
N ASN A 206 15.66 8.61 19.68
CA ASN A 206 14.85 9.54 18.91
C ASN A 206 14.15 10.53 19.85
N PRO A 207 13.93 11.79 19.44
CA PRO A 207 13.19 12.74 20.25
C PRO A 207 11.87 12.15 20.75
N PHE A 208 11.50 12.50 21.98
CA PHE A 208 10.25 12.08 22.65
C PHE A 208 10.18 10.60 23.10
N TYR A 209 11.30 9.85 23.05
CA TYR A 209 11.48 8.53 23.66
C TYR A 209 12.39 8.56 24.89
#